data_AF-G9A8K8-F1
#
_entry.id   AF-G9A8K8-F1
#
_cell.length_a   1.000
_cell.length_b   1.000
_cell.length_c   1.000
_cell.angle_alpha   90.00
_cell.angle_beta   90.00
_cell.angle_gamma   90.00
#
_symmetry.space_group_name_H-M   'P 1'
#
loop_
_entity.id
_entity.type
_entity.pdbx_description
1 polymer ?
#
loop_
_entity_poly.entity_id
_entity_poly.type
_entity_poly.pdbx_seq_one_letter_code
_entity_poly.pdbx_strand_id
1 'polypeptide(L)'
;MVNAYSDRVCSPGETFDRVRPLLAAFGVTRVARHTGLDKVGIPVWCAYTPNSRSIVVAQGKGLTDADARTSAVMEALERAVAGEPAVESFVHTAEKLRAVGRAFDPLNGLIAAGREDIRPDEEVEWVRGADLVSGRDVFVPLEAALLDRTRPSRFWMSSDGLASGNVMEEAILHGLLERVERDAHALWRVSGQEARHRACVAPEALDDPALDALVGRIRAAELDLRLFDITSDTGIPCFLAFLGPRGTATASNLRFVEVTSGCGAHPCAVRAAIRAVTEAAQSRLTYIGGARDDVYPETFRRALPESTRRAFLATPRPFTTPVARTGVPIEALLSHAISCVKKAGVRSVIAVPLSRGDLPFAVVKVLVPDLENPDGERARRFGPRALSRAISS
;
A
#
# COMPACT_ATOMS: atom_id res chain seq x y z
N MET A 1 -26.14 -3.89 4.78
CA MET A 1 -25.96 -3.61 3.33
C MET A 1 -24.49 -3.44 3.06
N VAL A 2 -23.93 -4.22 2.13
CA VAL A 2 -22.54 -4.06 1.67
C VAL A 2 -22.41 -2.65 1.09
N ASN A 3 -21.46 -1.88 1.59
CA ASN A 3 -21.19 -0.51 1.14
C ASN A 3 -20.88 -0.55 -0.38
N ALA A 4 -21.54 0.29 -1.19
CA ALA A 4 -21.34 0.36 -2.64
C ALA A 4 -19.89 0.68 -3.05
N TYR A 5 -19.05 1.11 -2.11
CA TYR A 5 -17.63 1.41 -2.26
C TYR A 5 -16.69 0.33 -1.68
N SER A 6 -17.20 -0.84 -1.31
CA SER A 6 -16.43 -1.95 -0.75
C SER A 6 -16.47 -3.16 -1.68
N ASP A 7 -15.33 -3.58 -2.21
CA ASP A 7 -15.15 -4.89 -2.85
C ASP A 7 -14.69 -5.87 -1.78
N ARG A 8 -15.64 -6.28 -0.95
CA ARG A 8 -15.44 -7.24 0.14
C ARG A 8 -16.64 -8.19 0.20
N VAL A 9 -16.40 -9.45 0.57
CA VAL A 9 -17.41 -10.51 0.72
C VAL A 9 -18.35 -10.27 1.90
N CYS A 10 -17.94 -9.43 2.86
CA CYS A 10 -18.80 -8.97 3.94
C CYS A 10 -18.55 -7.48 4.25
N SER A 11 -19.52 -6.86 4.93
CA SER A 11 -19.40 -5.46 5.33
C SER A 11 -18.26 -5.24 6.33
N PRO A 12 -17.78 -3.99 6.49
CA PRO A 12 -16.79 -3.66 7.52
C PRO A 12 -17.24 -4.05 8.93
N GLY A 13 -18.52 -3.81 9.27
CA GLY A 13 -19.08 -4.15 10.57
C GLY A 13 -19.03 -5.66 10.86
N GLU A 14 -19.47 -6.48 9.90
CA GLU A 14 -19.39 -7.94 10.00
C GLU A 14 -17.94 -8.43 10.09
N THR A 15 -17.03 -7.85 9.30
CA THR A 15 -15.59 -8.15 9.36
C THR A 15 -15.06 -7.87 10.77
N PHE A 16 -15.36 -6.69 11.32
CA PHE A 16 -14.95 -6.30 12.66
C PHE A 16 -15.51 -7.25 13.73
N ASP A 17 -16.80 -7.60 13.66
CA ASP A 17 -17.41 -8.51 14.63
C ASP A 17 -16.79 -9.91 14.61
N ARG A 18 -16.38 -10.40 13.42
CA ARG A 18 -15.67 -11.69 13.27
C ARG A 18 -14.29 -11.68 13.92
N VAL A 19 -13.53 -10.59 13.79
CA VAL A 19 -12.14 -10.52 14.28
C VAL A 19 -12.02 -9.93 15.68
N ARG A 20 -13.02 -9.19 16.17
CA ARG A 20 -13.02 -8.55 17.50
C ARG A 20 -12.64 -9.52 18.64
N PRO A 21 -13.14 -10.77 18.69
CA PRO A 21 -12.79 -11.70 19.76
C PRO A 21 -11.30 -12.10 19.78
N LEU A 22 -10.58 -11.95 18.66
CA LEU A 22 -9.19 -12.37 18.50
C LEU A 22 -8.19 -11.25 18.80
N LEU A 23 -8.63 -9.99 18.87
CA LEU A 23 -7.75 -8.82 18.95
C LEU A 23 -6.72 -8.88 20.08
N ALA A 24 -7.16 -9.26 21.29
CA ALA A 24 -6.28 -9.37 22.44
C ALA A 24 -5.21 -10.45 22.25
N ALA A 25 -5.55 -11.58 21.62
CA ALA A 25 -4.62 -12.68 21.33
C ALA A 25 -3.54 -12.27 20.31
N PHE A 26 -3.87 -11.35 19.39
CA PHE A 26 -2.92 -10.72 18.46
C PHE A 26 -2.28 -9.44 19.03
N GLY A 27 -2.41 -9.19 20.33
CA GLY A 27 -1.73 -8.10 21.02
C GLY A 27 -2.36 -6.71 20.84
N VAL A 28 -3.54 -6.61 20.24
CA VAL A 28 -4.26 -5.33 20.10
C VAL A 28 -4.89 -4.97 21.45
N THR A 29 -4.39 -3.91 22.09
CA THR A 29 -4.83 -3.47 23.42
C THR A 29 -5.84 -2.34 23.38
N ARG A 30 -5.87 -1.58 22.28
CA ARG A 30 -6.77 -0.43 22.12
C ARG A 30 -7.11 -0.19 20.66
N VAL A 31 -8.35 0.19 20.41
CA VAL A 31 -8.84 0.67 19.11
C VAL A 31 -9.51 2.03 19.34
N ALA A 32 -8.96 3.10 18.78
CA ALA A 32 -9.35 4.48 19.10
C ALA A 32 -9.67 5.31 17.86
N ARG A 33 -10.70 6.14 17.96
CA ARG A 33 -11.09 7.08 16.90
C ARG A 33 -10.21 8.32 16.95
N HIS A 34 -9.43 8.56 15.89
CA HIS A 34 -8.54 9.72 15.78
C HIS A 34 -9.13 10.86 14.96
N THR A 35 -10.25 10.62 14.29
CA THR A 35 -10.94 11.59 13.42
C THR A 35 -11.11 12.97 14.06
N GLY A 36 -11.38 13.04 15.37
CA GLY A 36 -11.61 14.29 16.10
C GLY A 36 -10.36 15.13 16.37
N LEU A 37 -9.16 14.63 16.06
CA LEU A 37 -7.91 15.38 16.20
C LEU A 37 -7.65 16.32 15.02
N ASP A 38 -8.29 16.12 13.86
CA ASP A 38 -8.16 16.97 12.68
C ASP A 38 -9.50 17.66 12.37
N LYS A 39 -9.43 18.86 11.79
CA LYS A 39 -10.60 19.67 11.44
C LYS A 39 -11.32 19.21 10.16
N VAL A 40 -10.73 18.28 9.41
CA VAL A 40 -11.28 17.77 8.14
C VAL A 40 -12.46 16.82 8.37
N GLY A 41 -12.47 16.08 9.48
CA GLY A 41 -13.56 15.16 9.81
C GLY A 41 -13.68 13.95 8.88
N ILE A 42 -12.61 13.56 8.16
CA ILE A 42 -12.56 12.29 7.41
C ILE A 42 -12.25 11.15 8.39
N PRO A 43 -13.02 10.04 8.39
CA PRO A 43 -12.85 8.96 9.35
C PRO A 43 -11.46 8.32 9.33
N VAL A 44 -10.80 8.36 10.49
CA VAL A 44 -9.54 7.69 10.78
C VAL A 44 -9.55 7.10 12.19
N TRP A 45 -9.07 5.87 12.31
CA TRP A 45 -8.94 5.11 13.54
C TRP A 45 -7.53 4.56 13.69
N CYS A 46 -7.13 4.24 14.92
CA CYS A 46 -5.86 3.58 15.23
C CYS A 46 -6.11 2.31 16.04
N ALA A 47 -5.34 1.27 15.77
CA ALA A 47 -5.23 0.06 16.59
C ALA A 47 -3.81 -0.03 17.16
N TYR A 48 -3.70 -0.30 18.46
CA TYR A 48 -2.45 -0.28 19.21
C TYR A 48 -2.01 -1.69 19.58
N THR A 49 -0.80 -2.07 19.18
CA THR A 49 -0.14 -3.35 19.47
C THR A 49 1.22 -3.10 20.13
N PRO A 50 1.27 -2.79 21.44
CA PRO A 50 2.50 -2.34 22.13
C PRO A 50 3.72 -3.25 21.97
N ASN A 51 3.51 -4.56 21.84
CA ASN A 51 4.56 -5.55 21.68
C ASN A 51 4.73 -6.00 20.20
N SER A 52 4.28 -5.19 19.24
CA SER A 52 4.45 -5.47 17.82
C SER A 52 5.93 -5.60 17.47
N ARG A 53 6.27 -6.61 16.67
CA ARG A 53 7.63 -6.82 16.16
C ARG A 53 8.03 -5.79 15.09
N SER A 54 7.14 -4.90 14.65
CA SER A 54 7.43 -3.87 13.65
C SER A 54 7.01 -2.47 14.09
N ILE A 55 5.79 -2.04 13.74
CA ILE A 55 5.19 -0.76 14.15
C ILE A 55 4.05 -1.05 15.12
N VAL A 56 3.97 -0.28 16.20
CA VAL A 56 3.00 -0.44 17.30
C VAL A 56 1.62 0.12 16.96
N VAL A 57 1.52 1.08 16.03
CA VAL A 57 0.27 1.74 15.69
C VAL A 57 -0.09 1.49 14.24
N ALA A 58 -1.13 0.69 14.03
CA ALA A 58 -1.79 0.55 12.73
C ALA A 58 -2.89 1.61 12.60
N GLN A 59 -3.02 2.20 11.43
CA GLN A 59 -4.01 3.25 11.17
C GLN A 59 -4.96 2.82 10.08
N GLY A 60 -6.24 3.09 10.27
CA GLY A 60 -7.28 2.78 9.30
C GLY A 60 -8.00 4.02 8.85
N LYS A 61 -8.42 3.99 7.59
CA LYS A 61 -9.11 5.08 6.89
C LYS A 61 -10.36 4.56 6.19
N GLY A 62 -11.31 5.43 5.90
CA GLY A 62 -12.48 5.06 5.10
C GLY A 62 -13.52 6.16 5.00
N LEU A 63 -14.61 5.87 4.28
CA LEU A 63 -15.74 6.80 4.12
C LEU A 63 -16.56 6.93 5.40
N THR A 64 -16.62 5.86 6.19
CA THR A 64 -17.34 5.81 7.48
C THR A 64 -16.41 5.40 8.63
N ASP A 65 -16.87 5.65 9.86
CA ASP A 65 -16.20 5.16 11.07
C ASP A 65 -16.07 3.62 11.11
N ALA A 66 -17.04 2.89 10.54
CA ALA A 66 -16.98 1.43 10.46
C ALA A 66 -15.88 0.96 9.49
N ASP A 67 -15.74 1.62 8.33
CA ASP A 67 -14.66 1.33 7.37
C ASP A 67 -13.29 1.57 8.02
N ALA A 68 -13.10 2.75 8.60
CA ALA A 68 -11.83 3.16 9.19
C ALA A 68 -11.44 2.30 10.41
N ARG A 69 -12.38 1.99 11.30
CA ARG A 69 -12.14 1.10 12.45
C ARG A 69 -11.72 -0.29 12.00
N THR A 70 -12.41 -0.85 11.02
CA THR A 70 -12.13 -2.19 10.49
C THR A 70 -10.77 -2.20 9.78
N SER A 71 -10.48 -1.18 8.97
CA SER A 71 -9.17 -1.02 8.33
C SER A 71 -8.02 -0.99 9.34
N ALA A 72 -8.16 -0.26 10.45
CA ALA A 72 -7.11 -0.15 11.47
C ALA A 72 -6.83 -1.50 12.14
N VAL A 73 -7.90 -2.23 12.46
CA VAL A 73 -7.83 -3.55 13.10
C VAL A 73 -7.25 -4.60 12.14
N MET A 74 -7.70 -4.61 10.89
CA MET A 74 -7.21 -5.57 9.89
C MET A 74 -5.73 -5.35 9.58
N GLU A 75 -5.27 -4.10 9.50
CA GLU A 75 -3.83 -3.81 9.37
C GLU A 75 -3.04 -4.25 10.61
N ALA A 76 -3.58 -4.09 11.83
CA ALA A 76 -2.89 -4.58 13.04
C ALA A 76 -2.75 -6.11 13.04
N LEU A 77 -3.80 -6.83 12.65
CA LEU A 77 -3.79 -8.29 12.55
C LEU A 77 -2.84 -8.78 11.46
N GLU A 78 -2.84 -8.11 10.31
CA GLU A 78 -1.92 -8.35 9.20
C GLU A 78 -0.46 -8.28 9.66
N ARG A 79 -0.08 -7.19 10.33
CA ARG A 79 1.29 -6.99 10.86
C ARG A 79 1.65 -8.03 11.92
N ALA A 80 0.70 -8.38 12.80
CA ALA A 80 0.93 -9.39 13.83
C ALA A 80 1.20 -10.77 13.21
N VAL A 81 0.41 -11.18 12.21
CA VAL A 81 0.62 -12.44 11.47
C VAL A 81 1.95 -12.41 10.70
N ALA A 82 2.31 -11.30 10.06
CA ALA A 82 3.58 -11.21 9.33
C ALA A 82 4.82 -11.23 10.23
N GLY A 83 4.68 -10.82 11.50
CA GLY A 83 5.74 -10.94 12.50
C GLY A 83 5.98 -12.37 12.98
N GLU A 84 4.96 -13.23 12.89
CA GLU A 84 4.99 -14.64 13.29
C GLU A 84 4.08 -15.49 12.40
N PRO A 85 4.47 -15.72 11.13
CA PRO A 85 3.61 -16.40 10.18
C PRO A 85 3.51 -17.89 10.49
N ALA A 86 2.35 -18.47 10.22
CA ALA A 86 2.12 -19.89 10.35
C ALA A 86 2.31 -20.57 8.99
N VAL A 87 3.58 -20.78 8.63
CA VAL A 87 3.98 -21.33 7.33
C VAL A 87 4.86 -22.55 7.50
N GLU A 88 4.73 -23.49 6.57
CA GLU A 88 5.70 -24.57 6.42
C GLU A 88 6.89 -24.06 5.60
N SER A 89 8.08 -24.23 6.16
CA SER A 89 9.35 -23.85 5.54
C SER A 89 10.34 -25.01 5.57
N PHE A 90 11.38 -24.91 4.75
CA PHE A 90 12.50 -25.86 4.78
C PHE A 90 13.81 -25.17 4.44
N VAL A 91 14.92 -25.72 4.92
CA VAL A 91 16.28 -25.21 4.62
C VAL A 91 16.86 -25.96 3.43
N HIS A 92 17.25 -25.24 2.38
CA HIS A 92 17.85 -25.82 1.18
C HIS A 92 18.73 -24.78 0.45
N THR A 93 19.58 -25.25 -0.46
CA THR A 93 20.33 -24.40 -1.39
C THR A 93 19.56 -24.19 -2.69
N ALA A 94 19.78 -23.06 -3.36
CA ALA A 94 19.20 -22.77 -4.66
C ALA A 94 19.64 -23.80 -5.73
N GLU A 95 20.87 -24.31 -5.65
CA GLU A 95 21.35 -25.41 -6.50
C GLU A 95 20.55 -26.69 -6.32
N LYS A 96 20.27 -27.09 -5.06
CA LYS A 96 19.46 -28.29 -4.78
C LYS A 96 18.04 -28.13 -5.30
N LEU A 97 17.42 -26.95 -5.11
CA LEU A 97 16.08 -26.65 -5.66
C LEU A 97 16.06 -26.76 -7.19
N ARG A 98 17.08 -26.20 -7.86
CA ARG A 98 17.23 -26.31 -9.31
C ARG A 98 17.40 -27.76 -9.77
N ALA A 99 18.23 -28.55 -9.09
CA ALA A 99 18.52 -29.94 -9.45
C ALA A 99 17.28 -30.84 -9.40
N VAL A 100 16.33 -30.56 -8.49
CA VAL A 100 15.05 -31.29 -8.39
C VAL A 100 13.91 -30.62 -9.17
N GLY A 101 14.20 -29.61 -9.99
CA GLY A 101 13.22 -28.95 -10.85
C GLY A 101 12.18 -28.10 -10.12
N ARG A 102 12.46 -27.65 -8.88
CA ARG A 102 11.58 -26.74 -8.14
C ARG A 102 11.83 -25.29 -8.58
N ALA A 103 10.77 -24.57 -8.93
CA ALA A 103 10.87 -23.15 -9.24
C ALA A 103 11.16 -22.34 -7.97
N PHE A 104 12.04 -21.35 -8.06
CA PHE A 104 12.37 -20.46 -6.95
C PHE A 104 12.74 -19.07 -7.47
N ASP A 105 12.56 -18.06 -6.62
CA ASP A 105 13.04 -16.70 -6.85
C ASP A 105 13.83 -16.23 -5.62
N PRO A 106 15.13 -15.89 -5.73
CA PRO A 106 15.94 -15.44 -4.60
C PRO A 106 15.62 -14.00 -4.17
N LEU A 107 14.78 -13.28 -4.93
CA LEU A 107 14.31 -11.92 -4.64
C LEU A 107 15.44 -10.91 -4.48
N ASN A 108 16.46 -10.97 -5.35
CA ASN A 108 17.62 -10.07 -5.30
C ASN A 108 17.23 -8.57 -5.31
N GLY A 109 16.09 -8.22 -5.93
CA GLY A 109 15.56 -6.86 -5.92
C GLY A 109 15.18 -6.33 -4.53
N LEU A 110 15.04 -7.21 -3.53
CA LEU A 110 14.66 -6.88 -2.16
C LEU A 110 15.82 -6.99 -1.15
N ILE A 111 17.04 -7.30 -1.59
CA ILE A 111 18.21 -7.38 -0.70
C ILE A 111 18.45 -6.00 -0.06
N ALA A 112 18.67 -5.99 1.26
CA ALA A 112 18.91 -4.78 2.03
C ALA A 112 20.27 -4.16 1.69
N ALA A 113 20.42 -2.85 1.89
CA ALA A 113 21.67 -2.14 1.69
C ALA A 113 22.78 -2.74 2.56
N GLY A 114 23.97 -2.94 1.98
CA GLY A 114 25.10 -3.57 2.66
C GLY A 114 24.99 -5.09 2.85
N ARG A 115 23.97 -5.74 2.28
CA ARG A 115 23.83 -7.20 2.28
C ARG A 115 24.12 -7.78 0.89
N GLU A 116 24.57 -9.02 0.86
CA GLU A 116 24.89 -9.76 -0.36
C GLU A 116 23.71 -10.59 -0.86
N ASP A 117 23.66 -10.82 -2.17
CA ASP A 117 22.72 -11.74 -2.79
C ASP A 117 22.93 -13.18 -2.26
N ILE A 118 21.88 -14.01 -2.33
CA ILE A 118 21.96 -15.42 -1.94
C ILE A 118 22.90 -16.15 -2.91
N ARG A 119 23.92 -16.82 -2.37
CA ARG A 119 24.82 -17.65 -3.19
C ARG A 119 24.12 -18.97 -3.55
N PRO A 120 24.40 -19.57 -4.73
CA PRO A 120 23.70 -20.77 -5.17
C PRO A 120 23.83 -21.99 -4.23
N ASP A 121 24.97 -22.10 -3.55
CA ASP A 121 25.35 -23.14 -2.60
C ASP A 121 25.01 -22.82 -1.14
N GLU A 122 24.48 -21.62 -0.87
CA GLU A 122 24.10 -21.20 0.48
C GLU A 122 22.79 -21.86 0.92
N GLU A 123 22.76 -22.37 2.15
CA GLU A 123 21.53 -22.85 2.77
C GLU A 123 20.68 -21.69 3.27
N VAL A 124 19.46 -21.59 2.75
CA VAL A 124 18.47 -20.57 3.11
C VAL A 124 17.17 -21.27 3.46
N GLU A 125 16.39 -20.66 4.36
CA GLU A 125 15.04 -21.11 4.66
C GLU A 125 14.06 -20.59 3.59
N TRP A 126 13.37 -21.52 2.93
CA TRP A 126 12.44 -21.25 1.84
C TRP A 126 11.00 -21.51 2.28
N VAL A 127 10.09 -20.70 1.78
CA VAL A 127 8.64 -20.85 1.93
C VAL A 127 7.97 -20.95 0.57
N ARG A 128 6.86 -21.68 0.50
CA ARG A 128 6.08 -21.85 -0.72
C ARG A 128 5.18 -20.63 -0.97
N GLY A 129 5.23 -20.10 -2.18
CA GLY A 129 4.24 -19.17 -2.72
C GLY A 129 3.62 -19.70 -4.01
N ALA A 130 2.55 -19.07 -4.45
CA ALA A 130 1.93 -19.32 -5.75
C ALA A 130 2.21 -18.15 -6.69
N ASP A 131 2.85 -18.40 -7.83
CA ASP A 131 2.98 -17.40 -8.88
C ASP A 131 1.69 -17.36 -9.72
N LEU A 132 0.96 -16.26 -9.59
CA LEU A 132 -0.35 -16.05 -10.21
C LEU A 132 -0.26 -15.79 -11.73
N VAL A 133 0.92 -15.48 -12.26
CA VAL A 133 1.12 -15.27 -13.71
C VAL A 133 1.31 -16.61 -14.43
N SER A 134 2.11 -17.51 -13.85
CA SER A 134 2.38 -18.84 -14.40
C SER A 134 1.44 -19.94 -13.90
N GLY A 135 0.75 -19.72 -12.77
CA GLY A 135 -0.10 -20.70 -12.10
C GLY A 135 0.67 -21.82 -11.40
N ARG A 136 1.96 -21.62 -11.10
CA ARG A 136 2.85 -22.64 -10.51
C ARG A 136 3.29 -22.24 -9.11
N ASP A 137 3.62 -23.25 -8.31
CA ASP A 137 4.31 -23.05 -7.03
C ASP A 137 5.73 -22.52 -7.28
N VAL A 138 6.14 -21.56 -6.46
CA VAL A 138 7.48 -20.97 -6.45
C VAL A 138 7.97 -20.82 -5.02
N PHE A 139 9.22 -21.19 -4.77
CA PHE A 139 9.84 -21.02 -3.46
C PHE A 139 10.55 -19.68 -3.36
N VAL A 140 10.33 -18.96 -2.27
CA VAL A 140 11.03 -17.70 -1.97
C VAL A 140 11.65 -17.76 -0.58
N PRO A 141 12.70 -16.98 -0.30
CA PRO A 141 13.29 -16.90 1.04
C PRO A 141 12.23 -16.46 2.06
N LEU A 142 12.04 -17.23 3.13
CA LEU A 142 11.06 -16.90 4.17
C LEU A 142 11.33 -15.51 4.76
N GLU A 143 12.59 -15.18 4.97
CA GLU A 143 13.03 -13.90 5.53
C GLU A 143 12.51 -12.67 4.74
N ALA A 144 12.30 -12.79 3.42
CA ALA A 144 11.75 -11.73 2.58
C ALA A 144 10.25 -11.49 2.77
N ALA A 145 9.53 -12.46 3.36
CA ALA A 145 8.09 -12.39 3.61
C ALA A 145 7.75 -11.92 5.04
N LEU A 146 8.74 -11.86 5.94
CA LEU A 146 8.54 -11.52 7.35
C LEU A 146 8.48 -10.02 7.59
N LEU A 147 7.81 -9.67 8.70
CA LEU A 147 7.77 -8.31 9.23
C LEU A 147 8.14 -8.31 10.73
N ASP A 148 9.39 -8.65 11.01
CA ASP A 148 9.99 -8.68 12.36
C ASP A 148 11.26 -7.81 12.43
N ARG A 149 11.08 -6.53 12.78
CA ARG A 149 12.16 -5.55 12.91
C ARG A 149 12.95 -5.69 14.21
N THR A 150 12.67 -6.70 15.05
CA THR A 150 13.44 -6.96 16.28
C THR A 150 14.75 -7.70 16.00
N ARG A 151 14.95 -8.19 14.77
CA ARG A 151 16.12 -8.94 14.34
C ARG A 151 16.74 -8.37 13.06
N PRO A 152 18.06 -8.54 12.84
CA PRO A 152 18.67 -8.18 11.57
C PRO A 152 18.10 -9.03 10.43
N SER A 153 18.04 -8.44 9.23
CA SER A 153 17.52 -9.13 8.04
C SER A 153 18.44 -8.95 6.83
N ARG A 154 18.62 -10.00 6.02
CA ARG A 154 19.26 -9.90 4.69
C ARG A 154 18.40 -9.10 3.72
N PHE A 155 17.08 -9.19 3.85
CA PHE A 155 16.10 -8.53 3.00
C PHE A 155 15.64 -7.21 3.60
N TRP A 156 15.34 -6.25 2.74
CA TRP A 156 14.70 -5.01 3.13
C TRP A 156 13.31 -5.29 3.67
N MET A 157 13.13 -5.02 4.95
CA MET A 157 11.92 -5.37 5.68
C MET A 157 10.86 -4.27 5.57
N SER A 158 9.93 -4.50 4.65
CA SER A 158 8.81 -3.61 4.35
C SER A 158 7.47 -4.34 4.48
N SER A 159 6.42 -3.59 4.83
CA SER A 159 5.04 -4.08 4.70
C SER A 159 4.51 -4.01 3.27
N ASP A 160 5.29 -3.56 2.28
CA ASP A 160 4.79 -3.45 0.91
C ASP A 160 4.31 -4.80 0.35
N GLY A 161 3.10 -4.81 -0.20
CA GLY A 161 2.43 -6.01 -0.69
C GLY A 161 1.96 -6.96 0.41
N LEU A 162 2.14 -6.61 1.69
CA LEU A 162 1.48 -7.29 2.79
C LEU A 162 0.02 -6.85 2.82
N ALA A 163 -0.89 -7.79 2.92
CA ALA A 163 -2.31 -7.50 2.90
C ALA A 163 -3.12 -8.53 3.67
N SER A 164 -4.21 -8.04 4.27
CA SER A 164 -5.26 -8.87 4.86
C SER A 164 -6.59 -8.75 4.13
N GLY A 165 -7.42 -9.77 4.29
CA GLY A 165 -8.76 -9.87 3.70
C GLY A 165 -9.63 -10.85 4.45
N ASN A 166 -10.94 -10.82 4.19
CA ASN A 166 -11.87 -11.82 4.76
C ASN A 166 -11.66 -13.21 4.18
N VAL A 167 -11.11 -13.28 2.96
CA VAL A 167 -10.71 -14.48 2.22
C VAL A 167 -9.36 -14.21 1.54
N MET A 168 -8.71 -15.28 1.05
CA MET A 168 -7.37 -15.19 0.47
C MET A 168 -7.34 -14.31 -0.79
N GLU A 169 -8.36 -14.41 -1.64
CA GLU A 169 -8.49 -13.66 -2.89
C GLU A 169 -8.58 -12.15 -2.65
N GLU A 170 -9.27 -11.74 -1.57
CA GLU A 170 -9.32 -10.34 -1.13
C GLU A 170 -7.96 -9.82 -0.67
N ALA A 171 -7.23 -10.64 0.09
CA ALA A 171 -5.90 -10.30 0.58
C ALA A 171 -4.93 -10.18 -0.60
N ILE A 172 -4.95 -11.13 -1.52
CA ILE A 172 -4.11 -11.12 -2.73
C ILE A 172 -4.42 -9.92 -3.60
N LEU A 173 -5.70 -9.64 -3.88
CA LEU A 173 -6.11 -8.48 -4.67
C LEU A 173 -5.59 -7.19 -4.04
N HIS A 174 -5.77 -7.03 -2.72
CA HIS A 174 -5.30 -5.82 -2.03
C HIS A 174 -3.78 -5.69 -2.08
N GLY A 175 -3.04 -6.76 -1.81
CA GLY A 175 -1.57 -6.77 -1.87
C GLY A 175 -1.03 -6.49 -3.27
N LEU A 176 -1.66 -7.04 -4.32
CA LEU A 176 -1.29 -6.75 -5.70
C LEU A 176 -1.56 -5.29 -6.08
N LEU A 177 -2.73 -4.75 -5.72
CA LEU A 177 -3.06 -3.35 -5.99
C LEU A 177 -2.12 -2.40 -5.25
N GLU A 178 -1.71 -2.72 -4.02
CA GLU A 178 -0.68 -1.96 -3.33
C GLU A 178 0.66 -2.01 -4.07
N ARG A 179 1.09 -3.17 -4.56
CA ARG A 179 2.33 -3.26 -5.35
C ARG A 179 2.28 -2.42 -6.63
N VAL A 180 1.13 -2.38 -7.32
CA VAL A 180 0.90 -1.51 -8.48
C VAL A 180 0.91 -0.03 -8.09
N GLU A 181 0.31 0.32 -6.95
CA GLU A 181 0.30 1.68 -6.42
C GLU A 181 1.73 2.18 -6.15
N ARG A 182 2.55 1.38 -5.47
CA ARG A 182 3.94 1.71 -5.16
C ARG A 182 4.80 1.84 -6.42
N ASP A 183 4.56 0.99 -7.43
CA ASP A 183 5.22 1.07 -8.73
C ASP A 183 4.88 2.39 -9.44
N ALA A 184 3.59 2.67 -9.61
CA ALA A 184 3.11 3.90 -10.23
C ALA A 184 3.66 5.15 -9.53
N HIS A 185 3.68 5.16 -8.20
CA HIS A 185 4.24 6.26 -7.42
C HIS A 185 5.75 6.41 -7.63
N ALA A 186 6.51 5.30 -7.67
CA ALA A 186 7.95 5.34 -7.97
C ALA A 186 8.22 5.91 -9.38
N LEU A 187 7.48 5.46 -10.39
CA LEU A 187 7.58 5.94 -11.78
C LEU A 187 7.20 7.43 -11.91
N TRP A 188 6.16 7.87 -11.20
CA TRP A 188 5.78 9.28 -11.14
C TRP A 188 6.89 10.13 -10.54
N ARG A 189 7.50 9.70 -9.43
CA ARG A 189 8.57 10.45 -8.74
C ARG A 189 9.81 10.68 -9.59
N VAL A 190 10.20 9.71 -10.41
CA VAL A 190 11.35 9.83 -11.32
C VAL A 190 11.02 10.57 -12.63
N SER A 191 9.74 10.87 -12.88
CA SER A 191 9.32 11.61 -14.08
C SER A 191 9.61 13.12 -13.98
N GLY A 192 9.88 13.74 -15.13
CA GLY A 192 10.05 15.19 -15.26
C GLY A 192 8.89 16.02 -14.66
N GLN A 193 9.18 17.23 -14.20
CA GLN A 193 8.19 18.10 -13.53
C GLN A 193 6.99 18.39 -14.43
N GLU A 194 7.19 18.64 -15.72
CA GLU A 194 6.12 18.92 -16.67
C GLU A 194 5.17 17.73 -16.83
N ALA A 195 5.71 16.51 -16.99
CA ALA A 195 4.91 15.29 -17.06
C ALA A 195 4.06 15.09 -15.80
N ARG A 196 4.65 15.33 -14.62
CA ARG A 196 3.93 15.27 -13.35
C ARG A 196 2.83 16.33 -13.23
N HIS A 197 3.08 17.56 -13.65
CA HIS A 197 2.08 18.63 -13.60
C HIS A 197 0.93 18.36 -14.56
N ARG A 198 1.23 17.84 -15.75
CA ARG A 198 0.19 17.40 -16.69
C ARG A 198 -0.72 16.37 -16.05
N ALA A 199 -0.23 15.46 -15.21
CA ALA A 199 -1.05 14.45 -14.53
C ALA A 199 -2.12 15.01 -13.56
N CYS A 200 -2.13 16.30 -13.22
CA CYS A 200 -3.11 16.89 -12.29
C CYS A 200 -4.53 16.83 -12.85
N VAL A 201 -5.49 16.32 -12.09
CA VAL A 201 -6.90 16.16 -12.51
C VAL A 201 -7.84 16.85 -11.52
N ALA A 202 -8.97 17.34 -12.03
CA ALA A 202 -10.05 17.84 -11.18
C ALA A 202 -10.79 16.64 -10.54
N PRO A 203 -10.86 16.53 -9.20
CA PRO A 203 -11.60 15.44 -8.55
C PRO A 203 -13.06 15.36 -8.99
N GLU A 204 -13.70 16.50 -9.26
CA GLU A 204 -15.09 16.60 -9.71
C GLU A 204 -15.32 15.93 -11.07
N ALA A 205 -14.28 15.79 -11.89
CA ALA A 205 -14.39 15.13 -13.18
C ALA A 205 -14.58 13.60 -13.07
N LEU A 206 -14.43 13.03 -11.87
CA LEU A 206 -14.78 11.63 -11.61
C LEU A 206 -16.28 11.42 -11.33
N ASP A 207 -17.07 12.50 -11.16
CA ASP A 207 -18.54 12.50 -11.00
C ASP A 207 -19.05 11.47 -9.98
N ASP A 208 -18.49 11.50 -8.76
CA ASP A 208 -18.85 10.58 -7.69
C ASP A 208 -19.22 11.33 -6.40
N PRO A 209 -20.44 11.14 -5.86
CA PRO A 209 -20.90 11.85 -4.66
C PRO A 209 -20.05 11.61 -3.41
N ALA A 210 -19.46 10.43 -3.24
CA ALA A 210 -18.64 10.15 -2.07
C ALA A 210 -17.29 10.87 -2.16
N LEU A 211 -16.67 10.90 -3.33
CA LEU A 211 -15.47 11.69 -3.57
C LEU A 211 -15.75 13.19 -3.41
N ASP A 212 -16.83 13.69 -3.97
CA ASP A 212 -17.23 15.11 -3.85
C ASP A 212 -17.47 15.52 -2.40
N ALA A 213 -18.08 14.64 -1.60
CA ALA A 213 -18.24 14.87 -0.17
C ALA A 213 -16.91 14.97 0.58
N LEU A 214 -15.91 14.15 0.24
CA LEU A 214 -14.56 14.23 0.81
C LEU A 214 -13.88 15.55 0.43
N VAL A 215 -13.97 15.94 -0.86
CA VAL A 215 -13.41 17.20 -1.37
C VAL A 215 -14.07 18.40 -0.70
N GLY A 216 -15.40 18.35 -0.51
CA GLY A 216 -16.16 19.37 0.20
C GLY A 216 -15.69 19.56 1.64
N ARG A 217 -15.47 18.47 2.38
CA ARG A 217 -14.91 18.51 3.76
C ARG A 217 -13.51 19.14 3.78
N ILE A 218 -12.65 18.76 2.84
CA ILE A 218 -11.30 19.32 2.69
C ILE A 218 -11.33 20.83 2.44
N ARG A 219 -12.21 21.28 1.52
CA ARG A 219 -12.39 22.71 1.21
C ARG A 219 -12.92 23.51 2.39
N ALA A 220 -13.90 22.96 3.11
CA ALA A 220 -14.48 23.56 4.31
C ALA A 220 -13.46 23.68 5.45
N ALA A 221 -12.52 22.73 5.53
CA ALA A 221 -11.39 22.77 6.46
C ALA A 221 -10.26 23.74 6.04
N GLU A 222 -10.43 24.49 4.95
CA GLU A 222 -9.45 25.44 4.42
C GLU A 222 -8.11 24.81 4.03
N LEU A 223 -8.18 23.64 3.40
CA LEU A 223 -7.03 22.95 2.85
C LEU A 223 -7.10 22.91 1.31
N ASP A 224 -5.93 22.94 0.68
CA ASP A 224 -5.77 22.74 -0.75
C ASP A 224 -5.57 21.24 -1.05
N LEU A 225 -6.30 20.73 -2.04
CA LEU A 225 -6.12 19.40 -2.60
C LEU A 225 -5.56 19.50 -4.02
N ARG A 226 -4.59 18.64 -4.33
CA ARG A 226 -4.21 18.30 -5.71
C ARG A 226 -4.27 16.80 -5.88
N LEU A 227 -4.98 16.37 -6.92
CA LEU A 227 -5.11 14.97 -7.30
C LEU A 227 -4.38 14.76 -8.62
N PHE A 228 -3.55 13.74 -8.70
CA PHE A 228 -2.78 13.39 -9.89
C PHE A 228 -3.16 11.98 -10.32
N ASP A 229 -3.52 11.82 -11.59
CA ASP A 229 -3.61 10.50 -12.21
C ASP A 229 -2.19 10.02 -12.53
N ILE A 230 -1.71 9.07 -11.73
CA ILE A 230 -0.37 8.51 -11.85
C ILE A 230 -0.39 7.10 -12.48
N THR A 231 -1.49 6.73 -13.12
CA THR A 231 -1.67 5.43 -13.78
C THR A 231 -0.48 5.11 -14.68
N SER A 232 0.17 3.98 -14.41
CA SER A 232 1.30 3.49 -15.19
C SER A 232 0.86 2.67 -16.40
N ASP A 233 1.80 2.12 -17.14
CA ASP A 233 1.61 1.13 -18.22
C ASP A 233 0.88 -0.14 -17.77
N THR A 234 0.74 -0.38 -16.46
CA THR A 234 -0.16 -1.41 -15.93
C THR A 234 -1.63 -1.16 -16.30
N GLY A 235 -2.02 0.08 -16.58
CA GLY A 235 -3.38 0.45 -16.95
C GLY A 235 -4.41 0.32 -15.81
N ILE A 236 -3.97 -0.01 -14.60
CA ILE A 236 -4.82 -0.02 -13.41
C ILE A 236 -4.85 1.41 -12.86
N PRO A 237 -6.04 2.05 -12.73
CA PRO A 237 -6.15 3.40 -12.22
C PRO A 237 -5.42 3.58 -10.89
N CYS A 238 -4.54 4.58 -10.84
CA CYS A 238 -3.77 4.91 -9.65
C CYS A 238 -3.69 6.43 -9.47
N PHE A 239 -4.02 6.92 -8.28
CA PHE A 239 -4.04 8.35 -7.98
C PHE A 239 -3.14 8.71 -6.82
N LEU A 240 -2.52 9.88 -6.90
CA LEU A 240 -1.77 10.53 -5.83
C LEU A 240 -2.49 11.80 -5.41
N ALA A 241 -2.83 11.91 -4.13
CA ALA A 241 -3.41 13.10 -3.53
C ALA A 241 -2.36 13.82 -2.68
N PHE A 242 -2.23 15.14 -2.86
CA PHE A 242 -1.53 16.02 -1.92
C PHE A 242 -2.53 16.93 -1.23
N LEU A 243 -2.39 17.06 0.09
CA LEU A 243 -3.25 17.85 0.96
C LEU A 243 -2.39 18.77 1.81
N GLY A 244 -2.57 20.08 1.68
CA GLY A 244 -1.79 21.10 2.38
C GLY A 244 -2.63 22.32 2.79
N PRO A 245 -2.09 23.26 3.57
CA PRO A 245 -2.78 24.51 3.91
C PRO A 245 -3.15 25.31 2.66
N ARG A 246 -4.20 26.14 2.72
CA ARG A 246 -4.49 27.09 1.64
C ARG A 246 -3.28 27.95 1.29
N GLY A 247 -3.02 28.10 0.01
CA GLY A 247 -1.86 28.86 -0.48
C GLY A 247 -0.55 28.08 -0.43
N THR A 248 -0.60 26.74 -0.36
CA THR A 248 0.61 25.89 -0.30
C THR A 248 1.62 26.23 -1.40
N ALA A 249 1.15 26.53 -2.61
CA ALA A 249 1.98 26.90 -3.75
C ALA A 249 2.85 28.16 -3.53
N THR A 250 2.37 29.13 -2.76
CA THR A 250 2.99 30.45 -2.59
C THR A 250 3.57 30.67 -1.19
N ALA A 251 3.20 29.83 -0.22
CA ALA A 251 3.70 29.90 1.14
C ALA A 251 5.23 29.72 1.20
N SER A 252 5.87 30.52 2.06
CA SER A 252 7.26 30.34 2.48
C SER A 252 7.32 29.49 3.75
N ASN A 253 8.42 28.76 3.94
CA ASN A 253 8.74 28.04 5.18
C ASN A 253 7.74 26.95 5.61
N LEU A 254 6.98 26.36 4.68
CA LEU A 254 6.18 25.17 4.98
C LEU A 254 7.06 24.00 5.37
N ARG A 255 6.63 23.26 6.38
CA ARG A 255 7.28 22.04 6.84
C ARG A 255 6.69 20.84 6.12
N PHE A 256 7.49 19.79 6.04
CA PHE A 256 7.11 18.53 5.41
C PHE A 256 5.80 17.96 5.99
N VAL A 257 5.62 18.02 7.31
CA VAL A 257 4.43 17.50 8.00
C VAL A 257 3.14 18.28 7.72
N GLU A 258 3.23 19.47 7.14
CA GLU A 258 2.07 20.32 6.84
C GLU A 258 1.42 19.94 5.50
N VAL A 259 2.18 19.32 4.60
CA VAL A 259 1.67 18.79 3.33
C VAL A 259 1.79 17.28 3.32
N THR A 260 0.64 16.64 3.34
CA THR A 260 0.52 15.18 3.42
C THR A 260 0.14 14.60 2.08
N SER A 261 0.55 13.37 1.83
CA SER A 261 0.21 12.65 0.61
C SER A 261 -0.51 11.35 0.90
N GLY A 262 -1.23 10.89 -0.10
CA GLY A 262 -1.92 9.61 -0.10
C GLY A 262 -1.96 9.03 -1.49
N CYS A 263 -1.80 7.71 -1.62
CA CYS A 263 -1.86 7.03 -2.90
C CYS A 263 -3.00 6.00 -2.90
N GLY A 264 -3.46 5.60 -4.08
CA GLY A 264 -4.52 4.61 -4.17
C GLY A 264 -4.60 4.01 -5.56
N ALA A 265 -4.53 2.68 -5.65
CA ALA A 265 -4.79 1.94 -6.88
C ALA A 265 -6.05 1.07 -6.77
N HIS A 266 -6.80 0.99 -7.86
CA HIS A 266 -7.99 0.14 -7.98
C HIS A 266 -8.42 0.02 -9.44
N PRO A 267 -9.00 -1.11 -9.91
CA PRO A 267 -9.64 -1.20 -11.23
C PRO A 267 -10.78 -0.18 -11.48
N CYS A 268 -11.21 0.53 -10.43
CA CYS A 268 -12.22 1.57 -10.49
C CYS A 268 -11.56 2.89 -10.11
N ALA A 269 -11.49 3.83 -11.06
CA ALA A 269 -10.78 5.10 -10.88
C ALA A 269 -11.30 5.90 -9.68
N VAL A 270 -12.63 5.94 -9.48
CA VAL A 270 -13.26 6.60 -8.33
C VAL A 270 -12.76 6.00 -7.01
N ARG A 271 -12.71 4.66 -6.90
CA ARG A 271 -12.24 3.99 -5.68
C ARG A 271 -10.75 4.23 -5.44
N ALA A 272 -9.95 4.24 -6.50
CA ALA A 272 -8.53 4.60 -6.44
C ALA A 272 -8.35 6.05 -5.92
N ALA A 273 -9.12 7.01 -6.43
CA ALA A 273 -9.11 8.40 -5.97
C ALA A 273 -9.59 8.56 -4.52
N ILE A 274 -10.69 7.89 -4.12
CA ILE A 274 -11.17 7.88 -2.73
C ILE A 274 -10.09 7.32 -1.80
N ARG A 275 -9.40 6.24 -2.17
CA ARG A 275 -8.28 5.68 -1.40
C ARG A 275 -7.15 6.69 -1.24
N ALA A 276 -6.76 7.36 -2.33
CA ALA A 276 -5.70 8.37 -2.29
C ALA A 276 -6.06 9.55 -1.36
N VAL A 277 -7.26 10.10 -1.48
CA VAL A 277 -7.74 11.23 -0.67
C VAL A 277 -7.87 10.85 0.82
N THR A 278 -8.45 9.69 1.11
CA THR A 278 -8.57 9.21 2.50
C THR A 278 -7.22 8.89 3.12
N GLU A 279 -6.23 8.46 2.34
CA GLU A 279 -4.86 8.25 2.85
C GLU A 279 -4.15 9.57 3.14
N ALA A 280 -4.33 10.58 2.29
CA ALA A 280 -3.78 11.90 2.57
C ALA A 280 -4.33 12.46 3.90
N ALA A 281 -5.62 12.28 4.16
CA ALA A 281 -6.23 12.64 5.43
C ALA A 281 -5.70 11.81 6.62
N GLN A 282 -5.49 10.50 6.43
CA GLN A 282 -4.86 9.65 7.44
C GLN A 282 -3.43 10.10 7.76
N SER A 283 -2.62 10.38 6.74
CA SER A 283 -1.24 10.89 6.90
C SER A 283 -1.18 12.17 7.73
N ARG A 284 -2.20 13.05 7.64
CA ARG A 284 -2.29 14.23 8.54
C ARG A 284 -2.45 13.82 9.99
N LEU A 285 -3.37 12.90 10.24
CA LEU A 285 -3.65 12.40 11.58
C LEU A 285 -2.50 11.57 12.16
N THR A 286 -1.64 10.99 11.31
CA THR A 286 -0.35 10.44 11.73
C THR A 286 0.51 11.50 12.42
N TYR A 287 0.69 12.67 11.80
CA TYR A 287 1.53 13.75 12.36
C TYR A 287 0.85 14.49 13.51
N ILE A 288 -0.44 14.81 13.39
CA ILE A 288 -1.20 15.49 14.45
C ILE A 288 -1.28 14.63 15.70
N GLY A 289 -1.54 13.31 15.53
CA GLY A 289 -1.66 12.39 16.65
C GLY A 289 -0.33 12.11 17.36
N GLY A 290 0.81 12.27 16.66
CA GLY A 290 2.15 12.08 17.24
C GLY A 290 2.39 10.71 17.87
N ALA A 291 1.61 9.70 17.46
CA ALA A 291 1.54 8.41 18.14
C ALA A 291 2.39 7.31 17.46
N ARG A 292 3.10 7.62 16.37
CA ARG A 292 3.92 6.67 15.63
C ARG A 292 5.38 6.75 16.07
N ASP A 293 5.96 5.59 16.37
CA ASP A 293 7.34 5.48 16.88
C ASP A 293 8.41 5.73 15.80
N ASP A 294 8.03 5.74 14.53
CA ASP A 294 8.91 6.00 13.38
C ASP A 294 8.79 7.42 12.82
N VAL A 295 8.12 8.33 13.56
CA VAL A 295 8.05 9.76 13.22
C VAL A 295 8.93 10.53 14.20
N TYR A 296 10.17 10.79 13.79
CA TYR A 296 11.16 11.48 14.62
C TYR A 296 11.01 13.02 14.61
N PRO A 297 11.50 13.74 15.65
CA PRO A 297 11.42 15.21 15.75
C PRO A 297 11.97 15.97 14.53
N GLU A 298 12.97 15.42 13.85
CA GLU A 298 13.59 15.98 12.65
C GLU A 298 12.57 16.11 11.51
N THR A 299 11.60 15.20 11.43
CA THR A 299 10.53 15.22 10.44
C THR A 299 9.70 16.50 10.56
N PHE A 300 9.46 16.98 11.79
CA PHE A 300 8.71 18.20 12.06
C PHE A 300 9.51 19.48 11.77
N ARG A 301 10.84 19.39 11.64
CA ARG A 301 11.70 20.53 11.27
C ARG A 301 12.04 20.54 9.78
N ARG A 302 11.87 19.41 9.08
CA ARG A 302 12.20 19.28 7.66
C ARG A 302 11.34 20.24 6.83
N ALA A 303 11.99 21.03 5.99
CA ALA A 303 11.31 21.88 5.02
C ALA A 303 10.55 21.04 3.99
N LEU A 304 9.41 21.54 3.51
CA LEU A 304 8.67 20.93 2.43
C LEU A 304 9.55 20.89 1.16
N PRO A 305 9.69 19.72 0.50
CA PRO A 305 10.42 19.64 -0.75
C PRO A 305 9.83 20.55 -1.82
N GLU A 306 10.68 21.29 -2.53
CA GLU A 306 10.26 22.24 -3.55
C GLU A 306 9.39 21.58 -4.64
N SER A 307 9.70 20.34 -5.02
CA SER A 307 8.92 19.57 -5.99
C SER A 307 7.50 19.28 -5.51
N THR A 308 7.30 19.06 -4.20
CA THR A 308 5.98 18.86 -3.60
C THR A 308 5.21 20.18 -3.53
N ARG A 309 5.89 21.28 -3.15
CA ARG A 309 5.29 22.62 -3.16
C ARG A 309 4.83 23.02 -4.56
N ARG A 310 5.66 22.81 -5.57
CA ARG A 310 5.36 23.11 -6.98
C ARG A 310 4.23 22.26 -7.54
N ALA A 311 3.96 21.07 -7.01
CA ALA A 311 2.80 20.28 -7.42
C ALA A 311 1.48 21.06 -7.22
N PHE A 312 1.41 21.98 -6.26
CA PHE A 312 0.24 22.85 -6.05
C PHE A 312 0.07 23.93 -7.14
N LEU A 313 1.08 24.18 -7.97
CA LEU A 313 0.97 25.03 -9.16
C LEU A 313 0.35 24.31 -10.37
N ALA A 314 0.19 22.98 -10.31
CA ALA A 314 -0.39 22.23 -11.41
C ALA A 314 -1.88 22.58 -11.57
N THR A 315 -2.28 22.91 -12.80
CA THR A 315 -3.67 23.21 -13.16
C THR A 315 -4.47 21.92 -13.30
N PRO A 316 -5.52 21.70 -12.50
CA PRO A 316 -6.38 20.53 -12.65
C PRO A 316 -7.06 20.55 -14.02
N ARG A 317 -6.94 19.47 -14.78
CA ARG A 317 -7.65 19.29 -16.06
C ARG A 317 -8.85 18.35 -15.90
N PRO A 318 -9.83 18.43 -16.82
CA PRO A 318 -10.88 17.42 -16.91
C PRO A 318 -10.28 16.03 -17.04
N PHE A 319 -10.98 15.06 -16.46
CA PHE A 319 -10.62 13.66 -16.52
C PHE A 319 -11.70 12.92 -17.29
N THR A 320 -11.31 12.23 -18.35
CA THR A 320 -12.20 11.37 -19.12
C THR A 320 -11.78 9.92 -18.92
N THR A 321 -12.51 9.21 -18.08
CA THR A 321 -12.32 7.76 -17.91
C THR A 321 -13.64 7.04 -18.15
N PRO A 322 -13.62 5.87 -18.81
CA PRO A 322 -14.79 5.02 -18.89
C PRO A 322 -15.31 4.70 -17.48
N VAL A 323 -16.63 4.79 -17.31
CA VAL A 323 -17.30 4.44 -16.04
C VAL A 323 -16.84 3.05 -15.60
N ALA A 324 -16.30 2.95 -14.40
CA ALA A 324 -15.82 1.70 -13.85
C ALA A 324 -16.99 0.80 -13.42
N ARG A 325 -16.82 -0.51 -13.63
CA ARG A 325 -17.77 -1.54 -13.20
C ARG A 325 -17.78 -1.63 -11.68
N THR A 326 -18.91 -1.32 -11.05
CA THR A 326 -19.18 -1.62 -9.64
C THR A 326 -19.80 -3.01 -9.51
N GLY A 327 -19.70 -3.63 -8.34
CA GLY A 327 -20.35 -4.91 -8.05
C GLY A 327 -19.75 -6.11 -8.80
N VAL A 328 -18.46 -6.04 -9.16
CA VAL A 328 -17.73 -7.15 -9.78
C VAL A 328 -17.26 -8.11 -8.68
N PRO A 329 -17.41 -9.44 -8.84
CA PRO A 329 -16.86 -10.41 -7.91
C PRO A 329 -15.34 -10.25 -7.72
N ILE A 330 -14.85 -10.58 -6.52
CA ILE A 330 -13.43 -10.42 -6.15
C ILE A 330 -12.51 -11.19 -7.08
N GLU A 331 -12.92 -12.39 -7.46
CA GLU A 331 -12.18 -13.28 -8.36
C GLU A 331 -12.02 -12.65 -9.75
N ALA A 332 -13.04 -11.94 -10.23
CA ALA A 332 -13.00 -11.25 -11.51
C ALA A 332 -12.14 -9.96 -11.43
N LEU A 333 -12.16 -9.24 -10.30
CA LEU A 333 -11.26 -8.11 -10.06
C LEU A 333 -9.80 -8.55 -9.97
N LEU A 334 -9.53 -9.64 -9.27
CA LEU A 334 -8.19 -10.24 -9.16
C LEU A 334 -7.69 -10.71 -10.52
N SER A 335 -8.52 -11.45 -11.27
CA SER A 335 -8.18 -11.89 -12.63
C SER A 335 -7.89 -10.72 -13.56
N HIS A 336 -8.65 -9.63 -13.44
CA HIS A 336 -8.42 -8.40 -14.20
C HIS A 336 -7.08 -7.75 -13.82
N ALA A 337 -6.79 -7.60 -12.52
CA ALA A 337 -5.54 -7.02 -12.05
C ALA A 337 -4.31 -7.83 -12.50
N ILE A 338 -4.37 -9.16 -12.39
CA ILE A 338 -3.33 -10.08 -12.89
C ILE A 338 -3.16 -9.91 -14.41
N SER A 339 -4.26 -9.85 -15.17
CA SER A 339 -4.18 -9.65 -16.62
C SER A 339 -3.54 -8.31 -16.99
N CYS A 340 -3.81 -7.24 -16.24
CA CYS A 340 -3.24 -5.92 -16.49
C CYS A 340 -1.73 -5.90 -16.26
N VAL A 341 -1.25 -6.40 -15.11
CA VAL A 341 0.20 -6.44 -14.84
C VAL A 341 0.93 -7.37 -15.81
N LYS A 342 0.32 -8.49 -16.20
CA LYS A 342 0.88 -9.39 -17.22
C LYS A 342 1.03 -8.71 -18.58
N LYS A 343 0.05 -7.92 -19.02
CA LYS A 343 0.12 -7.12 -20.25
C LYS A 343 1.20 -6.03 -20.19
N ALA A 344 1.51 -5.53 -18.99
CA ALA A 344 2.60 -4.60 -18.73
C ALA A 344 3.99 -5.26 -18.70
N GLY A 345 4.09 -6.56 -18.98
CA GLY A 345 5.35 -7.30 -19.01
C GLY A 345 5.81 -7.85 -17.66
N VAL A 346 4.97 -7.79 -16.61
CA VAL A 346 5.27 -8.47 -15.34
C VAL A 346 5.24 -9.98 -15.55
N ARG A 347 6.36 -10.64 -15.22
CA ARG A 347 6.57 -12.07 -15.45
C ARG A 347 6.14 -12.95 -14.29
N SER A 348 6.11 -12.39 -13.07
CA SER A 348 5.82 -13.13 -11.84
C SER A 348 5.08 -12.26 -10.83
N VAL A 349 4.02 -12.82 -10.23
CA VAL A 349 3.29 -12.25 -9.10
C VAL A 349 3.15 -13.35 -8.05
N ILE A 350 4.00 -13.32 -7.04
CA ILE A 350 4.12 -14.39 -6.05
C ILE A 350 3.27 -14.05 -4.82
N ALA A 351 2.24 -14.83 -4.56
CA ALA A 351 1.45 -14.76 -3.34
C ALA A 351 1.96 -15.79 -2.32
N VAL A 352 2.43 -15.32 -1.15
CA VAL A 352 2.86 -16.17 -0.03
C VAL A 352 1.83 -16.06 1.09
N PRO A 353 0.94 -17.06 1.28
CA PRO A 353 0.03 -17.11 2.42
C PRO A 353 0.81 -17.14 3.74
N LEU A 354 0.41 -16.30 4.70
CA LEU A 354 1.07 -16.19 6.01
C LEU A 354 0.17 -16.61 7.18
N SER A 355 -1.15 -16.50 7.00
CA SER A 355 -2.15 -16.85 8.02
C SER A 355 -2.46 -18.33 8.06
N ARG A 356 -2.81 -18.83 9.24
CA ARG A 356 -3.43 -20.17 9.41
C ARG A 356 -4.80 -20.23 8.74
N GLY A 357 -5.20 -21.41 8.26
CA GLY A 357 -6.50 -21.63 7.62
C GLY A 357 -7.72 -21.64 8.57
N ASP A 358 -7.50 -21.66 9.88
CA ASP A 358 -8.57 -21.64 10.91
C ASP A 358 -8.96 -20.22 11.37
N LEU A 359 -8.24 -19.19 10.91
CA LEU A 359 -8.56 -17.81 11.22
C LEU A 359 -9.75 -17.32 10.37
N PRO A 360 -10.60 -16.41 10.90
CA PRO A 360 -11.70 -15.84 10.15
C PRO A 360 -11.27 -14.78 9.14
N PHE A 361 -9.97 -14.66 8.86
CA PHE A 361 -9.35 -13.74 7.92
C PHE A 361 -8.08 -14.36 7.34
N ALA A 362 -7.65 -13.87 6.19
CA ALA A 362 -6.42 -14.28 5.52
C ALA A 362 -5.38 -13.15 5.54
N VAL A 363 -4.10 -13.53 5.57
CA VAL A 363 -2.95 -12.63 5.41
C VAL A 363 -2.00 -13.21 4.38
N VAL A 364 -1.51 -12.36 3.48
CA VAL A 364 -0.62 -12.75 2.38
C VAL A 364 0.47 -11.70 2.20
N LYS A 365 1.65 -12.14 1.79
CA LYS A 365 2.68 -11.27 1.20
C LYS A 365 2.70 -11.46 -0.31
N VAL A 366 2.40 -10.38 -1.04
CA VAL A 366 2.47 -10.34 -2.50
C VAL A 366 3.80 -9.72 -2.94
N LEU A 367 4.61 -10.50 -3.65
CA LEU A 367 5.92 -10.12 -4.16
C LEU A 367 5.83 -10.03 -5.68
N VAL A 368 6.22 -8.89 -6.23
CA VAL A 368 6.22 -8.65 -7.68
C VAL A 368 7.58 -8.10 -8.07
N PRO A 369 8.57 -8.97 -8.36
CA PRO A 369 9.97 -8.58 -8.56
C PRO A 369 10.18 -7.58 -9.70
N ASP A 370 9.33 -7.63 -10.72
CA ASP A 370 9.43 -6.76 -11.90
C ASP A 370 8.88 -5.34 -11.64
N LEU A 371 8.09 -5.12 -10.59
CA LEU A 371 7.54 -3.81 -10.24
C LEU A 371 8.47 -3.03 -9.32
N GLU A 372 8.46 -1.69 -9.45
CA GLU A 372 9.27 -0.82 -8.61
C GLU A 372 8.82 -0.88 -7.14
N ASN A 373 9.77 -0.59 -6.25
CA ASN A 373 9.56 -0.53 -4.81
C ASN A 373 9.69 0.94 -4.36
N PRO A 374 9.01 1.36 -3.28
CA PRO A 374 9.16 2.73 -2.76
C PRO A 374 10.57 2.96 -2.25
N ASP A 375 10.97 4.20 -1.92
CA ASP A 375 12.30 4.43 -1.35
C ASP A 375 12.47 3.62 -0.04
N GLY A 376 13.66 3.06 0.15
CA GLY A 376 14.01 2.24 1.31
C GLY A 376 15.46 1.78 1.25
N GLU A 377 15.95 1.17 2.32
CA GLU A 377 17.34 0.70 2.45
C GLU A 377 17.57 -0.62 1.70
N ARG A 378 17.33 -0.61 0.39
CA ARG A 378 17.68 -1.72 -0.52
C ARG A 378 19.07 -1.49 -1.12
N ALA A 379 19.79 -2.58 -1.40
CA ALA A 379 21.03 -2.55 -2.17
C ALA A 379 20.82 -1.98 -3.58
N ARG A 380 19.62 -2.16 -4.13
CA ARG A 380 19.20 -1.67 -5.44
C ARG A 380 18.03 -0.71 -5.27
N ARG A 381 18.29 0.59 -5.40
CA ARG A 381 17.26 1.61 -5.21
C ARG A 381 16.18 1.54 -6.28
N PHE A 382 16.58 1.52 -7.54
CA PHE A 382 15.70 1.51 -8.72
C PHE A 382 15.79 0.17 -9.46
N GLY A 383 14.65 -0.32 -9.90
CA GLY A 383 14.54 -1.41 -10.85
C GLY A 383 14.57 -0.92 -12.30
N PRO A 384 14.38 -1.85 -13.27
CA PRO A 384 14.45 -1.54 -14.69
C PRO A 384 13.40 -0.53 -15.17
N ARG A 385 12.20 -0.51 -14.57
CA ARG A 385 11.08 0.33 -15.02
C ARG A 385 11.35 1.80 -14.66
N ALA A 386 11.85 2.09 -13.47
CA ALA A 386 12.22 3.43 -13.04
C ALA A 386 13.41 3.97 -13.84
N LEU A 387 14.42 3.13 -14.12
CA LEU A 387 15.55 3.51 -14.97
C LEU A 387 15.10 3.86 -16.39
N SER A 388 14.27 3.02 -17.00
CA SER A 388 13.69 3.29 -18.33
C SER A 388 12.85 4.57 -18.34
N ARG A 389 12.03 4.78 -17.29
CA ARG A 389 11.22 5.99 -17.16
C ARG A 389 12.06 7.25 -17.03
N ALA A 390 13.09 7.25 -16.20
CA ALA A 390 13.96 8.41 -15.98
C ALA A 390 14.74 8.82 -17.24
N ILE A 391 15.08 7.87 -18.12
CA ILE A 391 15.74 8.15 -19.41
C ILE A 391 14.75 8.73 -20.42
N SER A 392 13.47 8.37 -20.34
CA SER A 392 12.44 8.72 -21.33
C SER A 392 11.61 9.95 -20.97
N SER A 393 11.74 10.50 -19.76
CA SER A 393 10.80 11.46 -19.17
C SER A 393 11.24 12.92 -19.20
#